data_AF-A0A382D3U9-F1
#
_entry.id   AF-A0A382D3U9-F1
#
_cell.length_a   1.000
_cell.length_b   1.000
_cell.length_c   1.000
_cell.angle_alpha   90.00
_cell.angle_beta   90.00
_cell.angle_gamma   90.00
#
_symmetry.space_group_name_H-M   'P 1'
#
loop_
_entity.id
_entity.type
_entity.pdbx_description
1 polymer ?
#
loop_
_entity_poly.entity_id
_entity_poly.type
_entity_poly.pdbx_seq_one_letter_code
_entity_poly.pdbx_strand_id
1 'polypeptide(L)'
;MITILCEIKSKILWIFIFTSFLLAITVPNYALALSNTTLDRIISQIELLYPPLEGYVIAVEGNGLTVDLKRGMAVKKGDRLKLIRYGRELFHPVTKKKVGR
;
A
#
# COMPACT_ATOMS: atom_id res chain seq x y z
N MET A 1 53.41 12.36 -41.60
CA MET A 1 52.03 12.85 -41.35
C MET A 1 50.96 11.74 -41.32
N ILE A 2 51.14 10.63 -42.06
CA ILE A 2 50.13 9.55 -42.19
C ILE A 2 50.07 8.60 -40.96
N THR A 3 51.18 8.38 -40.25
CA THR A 3 51.25 7.47 -39.10
C THR A 3 50.50 8.00 -37.86
N ILE A 4 50.56 9.31 -37.62
CA ILE A 4 49.90 9.98 -36.48
C ILE A 4 48.38 9.93 -36.61
N LEU A 5 47.86 10.04 -37.85
CA LEU A 5 46.42 10.00 -38.12
C LEU A 5 45.81 8.61 -37.86
N CYS A 6 46.58 7.54 -38.06
CA CYS A 6 46.15 6.15 -37.83
C CYS A 6 46.07 5.82 -36.33
N GLU A 7 47.04 6.30 -35.52
CA GLU A 7 47.08 6.07 -34.08
C GLU A 7 45.92 6.76 -33.35
N ILE A 8 45.54 7.96 -33.79
CA ILE A 8 44.39 8.71 -33.26
C ILE A 8 43.06 7.98 -33.56
N LYS A 9 42.92 7.40 -34.75
CA LYS A 9 41.71 6.65 -35.14
C LYS A 9 41.52 5.38 -34.29
N SER A 10 42.60 4.70 -33.93
CA SER A 10 42.58 3.51 -33.05
C SER A 10 42.20 3.84 -31.61
N LYS A 11 42.74 4.94 -31.05
CA LYS A 11 42.42 5.37 -29.67
C LYS A 11 40.97 5.81 -29.51
N ILE A 12 40.40 6.49 -30.52
CA ILE A 12 38.99 6.90 -30.51
C ILE A 12 38.07 5.68 -30.56
N LEU A 13 38.38 4.66 -31.36
CA LEU A 13 37.60 3.42 -31.43
C LEU A 13 37.54 2.71 -30.06
N TRP A 14 38.66 2.66 -29.34
CA TRP A 14 38.75 2.01 -28.03
C TRP A 14 37.94 2.76 -26.96
N ILE A 15 37.92 4.09 -27.01
CA ILE A 15 37.08 4.92 -26.13
C ILE A 15 35.60 4.62 -26.36
N PHE A 16 35.14 4.48 -27.61
CA PHE A 16 33.75 4.14 -27.92
C PHE A 16 33.33 2.75 -27.42
N ILE A 17 34.24 1.76 -27.48
CA ILE A 17 33.97 0.41 -26.97
C ILE A 17 33.87 0.43 -25.45
N PHE A 18 34.77 1.16 -24.78
CA PHE A 18 34.78 1.28 -23.32
C PHE A 18 33.54 2.00 -22.77
N THR A 19 33.09 3.07 -23.43
CA THR A 19 31.90 3.83 -23.00
C THR A 19 30.61 3.03 -23.20
N SER A 20 30.51 2.26 -24.28
CA SER A 20 29.37 1.36 -24.52
C SER A 20 29.29 0.25 -23.46
N PHE A 21 30.44 -0.33 -23.10
CA PHE A 21 30.51 -1.37 -22.06
C PHE A 21 30.16 -0.83 -20.67
N LEU A 22 30.62 0.38 -20.33
CA LEU A 22 30.23 1.06 -19.07
C LEU A 22 28.74 1.37 -19.01
N LEU A 23 28.11 1.73 -20.14
CA LEU A 23 26.67 2.02 -20.19
C LEU A 23 25.83 0.77 -19.90
N ALA A 24 26.26 -0.40 -20.38
CA ALA A 24 25.56 -1.68 -20.17
C ALA A 24 25.54 -2.15 -18.71
N ILE A 25 26.54 -1.80 -17.89
CA ILE A 25 26.62 -2.21 -16.48
C ILE A 25 25.71 -1.34 -15.59
N THR A 26 25.32 -0.16 -16.06
CA THR A 26 24.47 0.79 -15.31
C THR A 26 22.98 0.63 -15.58
N VAL A 27 22.52 -0.52 -16.08
CA VAL A 27 21.09 -0.83 -16.18
C VAL A 27 20.66 -1.57 -14.92
N PRO A 28 20.09 -0.90 -13.89
CA PRO A 28 19.51 -1.58 -12.76
C PRO A 28 18.49 -2.61 -13.22
N ASN A 29 18.50 -3.79 -12.58
CA ASN A 29 17.41 -4.76 -12.70
C ASN A 29 16.13 -4.16 -12.07
N TYR A 30 15.38 -3.34 -12.82
CA TYR A 30 14.15 -2.68 -12.36
C TYR A 30 12.92 -3.61 -12.28
N ALA A 31 13.11 -4.92 -12.39
CA ALA A 31 12.02 -5.83 -12.75
C ALA A 31 11.36 -6.57 -11.58
N LEU A 32 11.52 -6.15 -10.32
CA LEU A 32 11.01 -6.92 -9.16
C LEU A 32 10.34 -6.08 -8.06
N ALA A 33 9.38 -5.23 -8.42
CA ALA A 33 8.53 -4.55 -7.41
C ALA A 33 7.07 -4.29 -7.85
N LEU A 34 6.51 -5.05 -8.80
CA LEU A 34 5.19 -4.76 -9.39
C LEU A 34 4.01 -5.60 -8.84
N SER A 35 4.24 -6.56 -7.93
CA SER A 35 3.16 -7.45 -7.46
C SER A 35 2.28 -6.85 -6.35
N ASN A 36 2.80 -5.91 -5.56
CA ASN A 36 2.08 -5.38 -4.40
C ASN A 36 1.12 -4.24 -4.77
N THR A 37 1.40 -3.49 -5.84
CA THR A 37 0.61 -2.30 -6.20
C THR A 37 -0.74 -2.61 -6.83
N THR A 38 -0.90 -3.75 -7.50
CA THR A 38 -2.16 -4.13 -8.17
C THR A 38 -3.22 -4.57 -7.18
N LEU A 39 -2.85 -5.40 -6.19
CA LEU A 39 -3.74 -5.83 -5.12
C LEU A 39 -4.14 -4.64 -4.24
N ASP A 40 -3.18 -3.82 -3.82
CA ASP A 40 -3.46 -2.62 -3.02
C ASP A 40 -4.38 -1.64 -3.76
N ARG A 41 -4.22 -1.52 -5.08
CA ARG A 41 -5.12 -0.73 -5.93
C ARG A 41 -6.54 -1.30 -5.97
N ILE A 42 -6.69 -2.61 -6.03
CA ILE A 42 -8.02 -3.26 -6.01
C ILE A 42 -8.68 -3.06 -4.64
N ILE A 43 -7.95 -3.26 -3.55
CA ILE A 43 -8.47 -3.07 -2.19
C ILE A 43 -8.90 -1.62 -1.98
N SER A 44 -8.05 -0.65 -2.32
CA SER A 44 -8.38 0.78 -2.19
C SER A 44 -9.58 1.19 -3.05
N GLN A 45 -9.75 0.60 -4.24
CA GLN A 45 -10.94 0.81 -5.06
C GLN A 45 -12.22 0.28 -4.38
N ILE A 46 -12.14 -0.87 -3.72
CA ILE A 46 -13.28 -1.44 -2.97
C ILE A 46 -13.62 -0.57 -1.76
N GLU A 47 -12.62 -0.12 -1.00
CA GLU A 47 -12.82 0.72 0.18
C GLU A 47 -13.48 2.07 -0.18
N LEU A 48 -13.14 2.64 -1.34
CA LEU A 48 -13.78 3.87 -1.83
C LEU A 48 -15.25 3.67 -2.20
N LEU A 49 -15.62 2.49 -2.70
CA LEU A 49 -17.01 2.18 -3.07
C LEU A 49 -17.88 1.86 -1.84
N TYR A 50 -17.27 1.32 -0.79
CA TYR A 50 -17.93 0.91 0.45
C TYR A 50 -17.27 1.57 1.66
N PRO A 51 -17.47 2.88 1.85
CA PRO A 51 -16.91 3.56 3.01
C PRO A 51 -17.44 2.91 4.30
N PRO A 52 -16.57 2.67 5.30
CA PRO A 52 -16.98 2.04 6.54
C PRO A 52 -17.99 2.93 7.27
N LEU A 53 -19.17 2.37 7.50
CA LEU A 53 -20.23 3.03 8.26
C LEU A 53 -20.10 2.62 9.73
N GLU A 54 -19.40 3.45 10.51
CA GLU A 54 -19.13 3.20 11.91
C GLU A 54 -19.62 4.38 12.78
N GLY A 55 -20.18 4.05 13.93
CA GLY A 55 -20.69 5.01 14.90
C GLY A 55 -20.75 4.44 16.31
N TYR A 56 -20.86 5.33 17.28
CA TYR A 56 -20.96 4.96 18.70
C TYR A 56 -22.41 5.03 19.17
N VAL A 57 -22.85 4.05 19.94
CA VAL A 57 -24.14 4.13 20.62
C VAL A 57 -24.02 5.12 21.77
N ILE A 58 -24.84 6.18 21.74
CA ILE A 58 -24.84 7.23 22.76
C ILE A 58 -26.03 7.13 23.72
N ALA A 59 -27.14 6.52 23.28
CA ALA A 59 -28.31 6.30 24.13
C ALA A 59 -29.06 5.01 23.74
N VAL A 60 -29.73 4.44 24.72
CA VAL A 60 -30.59 3.26 24.57
C VAL A 60 -31.95 3.59 25.18
N GLU A 61 -32.99 3.55 24.37
CA GLU A 61 -34.36 3.87 24.78
C GLU A 61 -35.27 2.67 24.48
N GLY A 62 -35.47 1.79 25.46
CA GLY A 62 -36.23 0.55 25.28
C GLY A 62 -35.61 -0.34 24.20
N ASN A 63 -36.26 -0.40 23.03
CA ASN A 63 -35.76 -1.14 21.85
C ASN A 63 -35.11 -0.23 20.79
N GLY A 64 -35.03 1.08 21.03
CA GLY A 64 -34.38 2.06 20.17
C GLY A 64 -32.93 2.31 20.59
N LEU A 65 -32.05 2.52 19.61
CA LEU A 65 -30.66 2.91 19.82
C LEU A 65 -30.41 4.24 19.12
N THR A 66 -29.81 5.19 19.85
CA THR A 66 -29.31 6.43 19.27
C THR A 66 -27.82 6.26 19.02
N VAL A 67 -27.43 6.40 17.75
CA VAL A 67 -26.06 6.21 17.28
C VAL A 67 -25.51 7.55 16.78
N ASP A 68 -24.37 7.95 17.33
CA ASP A 68 -23.59 9.07 16.80
C ASP A 68 -22.81 8.60 15.57
N LEU A 69 -23.14 9.18 14.42
CA LEU A 69 -22.54 8.89 13.13
C LEU A 69 -21.79 10.12 12.66
N LYS A 70 -20.62 9.92 12.04
CA LYS A 70 -19.85 11.06 11.51
C LYS A 70 -20.66 11.79 10.44
N ARG A 71 -20.55 13.12 10.44
CA ARG A 71 -21.16 13.99 9.43
C ARG A 71 -20.69 13.57 8.03
N GLY A 72 -21.64 13.38 7.11
CA GLY A 72 -21.36 12.94 5.73
C GLY A 72 -21.55 11.44 5.49
N MET A 73 -21.82 10.65 6.54
CA MET A 73 -22.24 9.26 6.37
C MET A 73 -23.72 9.18 5.97
N ALA A 74 -23.99 8.60 4.80
CA ALA A 74 -25.34 8.44 4.28
C ALA A 74 -25.96 7.15 4.83
N VAL A 75 -26.74 7.25 5.91
CA VAL A 75 -27.58 6.16 6.41
C VAL A 75 -28.99 6.29 5.87
N LYS A 76 -29.51 5.21 5.31
CA LYS A 76 -30.85 5.15 4.74
C LYS A 76 -31.73 4.24 5.58
N LYS A 77 -33.04 4.51 5.55
CA LYS A 77 -34.02 3.63 6.18
C LYS A 77 -33.96 2.25 5.51
N GLY A 78 -33.76 1.21 6.32
CA GLY A 78 -33.61 -0.17 5.84
C GLY A 78 -32.17 -0.70 5.91
N ASP A 79 -31.18 0.17 6.13
CA ASP A 79 -29.80 -0.24 6.33
C ASP A 79 -29.67 -1.07 7.61
N ARG A 80 -28.85 -2.12 7.53
CA ARG A 80 -28.62 -3.05 8.64
C ARG A 80 -27.26 -2.78 9.23
N LEU A 81 -27.25 -2.35 10.50
CA LEU A 81 -26.03 -2.16 11.27
C LEU A 81 -25.85 -3.31 12.26
N LYS A 82 -24.60 -3.72 12.45
CA LYS A 82 -24.23 -4.72 13.45
C LYS A 82 -23.77 -4.02 14.71
N LEU A 83 -24.49 -4.22 15.81
CA LEU A 83 -24.03 -3.76 17.12
C LEU A 83 -22.91 -4.67 17.62
N ILE A 84 -21.73 -4.09 17.86
CA ILE A 84 -20.58 -4.79 18.42
C ILE A 84 -20.19 -4.15 19.75
N ARG A 85 -19.81 -4.99 20.71
CA ARG A 85 -19.19 -4.56 21.96
C ARG A 85 -17.81 -5.17 22.03
N TYR A 86 -16.78 -4.33 22.07
CA TYR A 86 -15.42 -4.80 22.23
C TYR A 86 -15.25 -5.45 23.62
N GLY A 87 -14.64 -6.63 23.64
CA GLY A 87 -14.30 -7.34 24.86
C GLY A 87 -13.13 -6.70 25.59
N ARG A 88 -12.78 -7.32 26.74
CA ARG A 88 -11.52 -7.04 27.42
C ARG A 88 -10.40 -7.74 26.65
N GLU A 89 -9.21 -7.15 26.70
CA GLU A 89 -8.03 -7.77 26.11
C GLU A 89 -7.78 -9.14 26.73
N LEU A 90 -7.58 -10.15 25.87
CA LEU A 90 -7.27 -11.50 26.29
C LEU A 90 -5.76 -11.62 26.45
N PHE A 91 -5.32 -11.97 27.66
CA PHE A 91 -3.92 -12.23 27.96
C PHE A 91 -3.69 -13.72 28.17
N HIS A 92 -2.64 -14.24 27.55
CA HIS A 92 -2.24 -15.62 27.78
C HIS A 92 -1.81 -15.80 29.26
N PRO A 93 -2.31 -16.81 29.98
CA PRO A 93 -2.11 -16.90 31.43
C PRO A 93 -0.64 -17.02 31.85
N VAL A 94 0.16 -17.75 31.06
CA VAL A 94 1.59 -17.99 31.29
C VAL A 94 2.47 -16.87 30.72
N THR A 95 2.39 -16.60 29.41
CA THR A 95 3.29 -15.64 28.74
C THR A 95 2.90 -14.18 28.98
N LYS A 96 1.71 -13.91 29.52
CA LYS A 96 1.12 -12.57 29.68
C LYS A 96 1.04 -11.76 28.37
N LYS A 97 1.25 -12.41 27.22
CA LYS A 97 1.15 -11.76 25.90
C LYS A 97 -0.32 -11.54 25.56
N LYS A 98 -0.61 -10.42 24.91
CA LYS A 98 -1.93 -10.11 24.35
C LYS A 98 -2.22 -11.05 23.20
N VAL A 99 -3.33 -11.80 23.31
CA VAL A 99 -3.78 -12.79 22.33
C VAL A 99 -4.87 -12.22 21.43
N GLY A 100 -5.67 -11.27 21.95
CA GLY A 100 -6.77 -10.68 21.19
C GLY A 100 -7.54 -9.64 21.99
N ARG A 101 -8.69 -9.25 21.45
CA ARG A 101 -9.66 -8.32 22.04
C ARG A 101 -11.08 -8.79 21.72
#